data_AF-A0A2D7I3H5-F1
#
_entry.id   AF-A0A2D7I3H5-F1
#
_cell.length_a   1.000
_cell.length_b   1.000
_cell.length_c   1.000
_cell.angle_alpha   90.00
_cell.angle_beta   90.00
_cell.angle_gamma   90.00
#
_symmetry.space_group_name_H-M   'P 1'
#
loop_
_entity.id
_entity.type
_entity.pdbx_description
1 polymer ?
#
loop_
_entity_poly.entity_id
_entity_poly.type
_entity_poly.pdbx_seq_one_letter_code
_entity_poly.pdbx_strand_id
1 'polypeptide(L)'
;MPGPRSETLASLLAEDVVFYSPVVFTPQHGKPITQLYLMAAFGVFGEGEEKLVKPEAVQSEKSQTQNDFRYVKKIFLDKQAVLEFETTMDGKYVNGVDIISCNDEGLINEFKVMVRPLQAVHTLHAQMGAMLKQLENKG
;
A
#
# COMPACT_ATOMS: atom_id res chain seq x y z
N MET A 1 -12.39 11.82 -11.57
CA MET A 1 -11.25 12.52 -10.95
C MET A 1 -10.75 11.65 -9.82
N PRO A 2 -9.44 11.39 -9.71
CA PRO A 2 -8.92 10.61 -8.60
C PRO A 2 -8.98 11.51 -7.34
N GLY A 3 -9.38 10.97 -6.18
CA GLY A 3 -9.70 11.76 -4.99
C GLY A 3 -8.46 12.42 -4.35
N PRO A 4 -8.63 13.29 -3.33
CA PRO A 4 -7.53 14.08 -2.74
C PRO A 4 -6.33 13.24 -2.27
N ARG A 5 -6.56 11.99 -1.82
CA ARG A 5 -5.49 11.05 -1.43
C ARG A 5 -4.58 10.64 -2.59
N SER A 6 -5.13 10.51 -3.79
CA SER A 6 -4.38 10.12 -5.00
C SER A 6 -3.46 11.23 -5.50
N GLU A 7 -3.89 12.50 -5.34
CA GLU A 7 -3.09 13.67 -5.69
C GLU A 7 -1.90 13.82 -4.73
N THR A 8 -2.11 13.57 -3.43
CA THR A 8 -1.01 13.51 -2.45
C THR A 8 -0.02 12.38 -2.71
N LEU A 9 -0.46 11.21 -3.19
CA LEU A 9 0.49 10.14 -3.51
C LEU A 9 1.31 10.47 -4.75
N ALA A 10 0.67 11.03 -5.78
CA ALA A 10 1.33 11.42 -7.03
C ALA A 10 2.49 12.39 -6.82
N SER A 11 2.34 13.34 -5.89
CA SER A 11 3.34 14.36 -5.60
C SER A 11 4.53 13.83 -4.79
N LEU A 12 4.40 12.67 -4.14
CA LEU A 12 5.46 12.05 -3.35
C LEU A 12 6.38 11.15 -4.19
N LEU A 13 5.99 10.77 -5.41
CA LEU A 13 6.74 9.85 -6.26
C LEU A 13 7.67 10.62 -7.21
N ALA A 14 8.90 10.14 -7.40
CA ALA A 14 9.77 10.56 -8.50
C ALA A 14 9.22 10.07 -9.85
N GLU A 15 9.58 10.72 -10.95
CA GLU A 15 9.13 10.29 -12.29
C GLU A 15 9.67 8.90 -12.67
N ASP A 16 10.90 8.60 -12.26
CA ASP A 16 11.64 7.37 -12.53
C ASP A 16 11.52 6.31 -11.42
N VAL A 17 10.54 6.47 -10.51
CA VAL A 17 10.34 5.56 -9.38
C VAL A 17 10.25 4.10 -9.82
N VAL A 18 10.89 3.22 -9.03
CA VAL A 18 10.83 1.77 -9.23
C VAL A 18 9.99 1.13 -8.13
N PHE A 19 8.96 0.38 -8.53
CA PHE A 19 8.11 -0.38 -7.63
C PHE A 19 8.44 -1.87 -7.68
N TYR A 20 8.61 -2.48 -6.50
CA TYR A 20 8.83 -3.91 -6.32
C TYR A 20 7.63 -4.54 -5.61
N SER A 21 6.92 -5.39 -6.35
CA SER A 21 5.70 -6.06 -5.91
C SER A 21 6.00 -7.25 -4.98
N PRO A 22 5.10 -7.58 -4.03
CA PRO A 22 5.21 -8.82 -3.26
C PRO A 22 4.79 -10.05 -4.08
N VAL A 23 4.29 -9.84 -5.32
CA VAL A 23 3.67 -10.85 -6.17
C VAL A 23 4.36 -10.96 -7.53
N VAL A 24 4.61 -9.82 -8.20
CA VAL A 24 5.22 -9.77 -9.53
C VAL A 24 6.74 -9.62 -9.39
N PHE A 25 7.51 -10.56 -9.94
CA PHE A 25 8.97 -10.54 -9.83
C PHE A 25 9.61 -9.38 -10.60
N THR A 26 9.11 -9.06 -11.79
CA THR A 26 9.66 -7.99 -12.62
C THR A 26 9.45 -6.63 -11.96
N PRO A 27 10.49 -5.81 -11.77
CA PRO A 27 10.34 -4.44 -11.27
C PRO A 27 9.49 -3.59 -12.21
N GLN A 28 8.67 -2.71 -11.63
CA GLN A 28 7.79 -1.82 -12.40
C GLN A 28 8.38 -0.42 -12.39
N HIS A 29 8.63 0.14 -13.57
CA HIS A 29 9.33 1.42 -13.70
C HIS A 29 8.36 2.55 -14.08
N GLY A 30 8.47 3.68 -13.38
CA GLY A 30 7.78 4.91 -13.67
C GLY A 30 6.63 5.20 -12.71
N LYS A 31 6.33 6.50 -12.56
CA LYS A 31 5.27 7.01 -11.69
C LYS A 31 3.88 6.41 -12.00
N PRO A 32 3.37 6.35 -13.25
CA PRO A 32 2.00 5.91 -13.52
C PRO A 32 1.72 4.47 -13.08
N ILE A 33 2.64 3.55 -13.36
CA ILE A 33 2.49 2.14 -12.97
C ILE A 33 2.66 1.98 -11.46
N THR A 34 3.60 2.70 -10.85
CA THR A 34 3.78 2.68 -9.40
C THR A 34 2.52 3.14 -8.67
N GLN A 35 1.89 4.22 -9.11
CA GLN A 35 0.61 4.68 -8.56
C GLN A 35 -0.48 3.62 -8.66
N LEU A 36 -0.58 2.96 -9.80
CA LEU A 36 -1.56 1.90 -10.01
C LEU A 36 -1.38 0.77 -8.99
N TYR A 37 -0.15 0.29 -8.80
CA TYR A 37 0.15 -0.77 -7.85
C TYR A 37 -0.10 -0.35 -6.40
N LEU A 38 0.26 0.88 -6.02
CA LEU A 38 0.02 1.40 -4.68
C LEU A 38 -1.47 1.59 -4.40
N MET A 39 -2.23 2.11 -5.37
CA MET A 39 -3.68 2.21 -5.25
C MET A 39 -4.35 0.84 -5.15
N ALA A 40 -3.86 -0.16 -5.89
CA ALA A 40 -4.31 -1.54 -5.78
C ALA A 40 -4.07 -2.08 -4.36
N ALA A 41 -2.84 -1.92 -3.84
CA ALA A 41 -2.47 -2.35 -2.50
C ALA A 41 -3.33 -1.66 -1.43
N PHE A 42 -3.59 -0.35 -1.55
CA PHE A 42 -4.48 0.36 -0.63
C PHE A 42 -5.91 -0.19 -0.65
N GLY A 43 -6.48 -0.46 -1.84
CA GLY A 43 -7.81 -1.06 -1.96
C GLY A 43 -7.90 -2.46 -1.34
N VAL A 44 -6.79 -3.18 -1.28
CA VAL A 44 -6.70 -4.51 -0.67
C VAL A 44 -6.50 -4.44 0.85
N PHE A 45 -5.57 -3.59 1.30
CA PHE A 45 -5.13 -3.58 2.68
C PHE A 45 -5.91 -2.64 3.59
N GLY A 46 -6.56 -1.58 3.09
CA GLY A 46 -7.14 -0.59 4.00
C GLY A 46 -8.06 0.46 3.38
N GLU A 47 -9.34 0.40 3.77
CA GLU A 47 -10.13 1.59 4.14
C GLU A 47 -9.86 1.98 5.61
N GLY A 48 -8.60 1.95 6.05
CA GLY A 48 -8.23 2.32 7.42
C GLY A 48 -8.07 3.83 7.53
N GLU A 49 -9.01 4.51 8.17
CA GLU A 49 -8.79 5.90 8.61
C GLU A 49 -7.60 5.93 9.58
N GLU A 50 -6.64 6.81 9.31
CA GLU A 50 -5.69 7.26 10.32
C GLU A 50 -6.49 8.00 11.39
N LYS A 51 -7.02 7.27 12.38
CA LYS A 51 -7.52 7.90 13.60
C LYS A 51 -6.32 8.52 14.30
N LEU A 52 -6.10 9.82 14.06
CA LEU A 52 -5.47 10.69 15.04
C LEU A 52 -6.15 10.38 16.37
N VAL A 53 -5.38 9.84 17.31
CA VAL A 53 -5.85 9.48 18.65
C VAL A 53 -6.40 10.75 19.31
N LYS A 54 -7.72 10.94 19.23
CA LYS A 54 -8.44 11.82 20.13
C LYS A 54 -8.75 10.98 21.36
N PRO A 55 -8.29 11.37 22.55
CA PRO A 55 -8.79 10.75 23.76
C PRO A 55 -10.27 11.13 23.89
N GLU A 56 -11.07 10.17 24.31
CA GLU A 56 -12.45 10.29 24.82
C GLU A 56 -13.61 10.00 23.84
N ALA A 57 -14.20 8.83 24.10
CA ALA A 57 -15.58 8.38 23.95
C ALA A 57 -16.39 8.77 22.68
N VAL A 58 -16.95 7.79 21.98
CA VAL A 58 -18.26 7.18 22.28
C VAL A 58 -18.43 5.94 21.38
N GLN A 59 -19.06 4.91 21.93
CA GLN A 59 -19.42 3.68 21.25
C GLN A 59 -20.28 4.00 20.03
N SER A 60 -19.89 3.49 18.86
CA SER A 60 -20.72 3.53 17.66
C SER A 60 -20.69 2.16 17.01
N GLU A 61 -21.88 1.76 16.61
CA GLU A 61 -22.29 0.43 16.18
C GLU A 61 -21.38 -0.10 15.06
N LYS A 62 -21.06 -1.40 15.13
CA LYS A 62 -20.12 -2.08 14.23
C LYS A 62 -20.63 -2.04 12.79
N SER A 63 -20.22 -1.03 12.04
CA SER A 63 -20.25 -1.03 10.58
C SER A 63 -19.27 -2.10 10.08
N GLN A 64 -19.75 -2.96 9.18
CA GLN A 64 -19.15 -4.24 8.78
C GLN A 64 -17.92 -4.18 7.86
N THR A 65 -17.14 -3.08 7.85
CA THR A 65 -15.98 -2.93 6.94
C THR A 65 -14.78 -2.27 7.60
N GLN A 66 -14.44 -2.68 8.83
CA GLN A 66 -13.25 -2.15 9.51
C GLN A 66 -12.03 -3.02 9.20
N ASN A 67 -11.29 -2.71 8.12
CA ASN A 67 -9.96 -3.26 7.93
C ASN A 67 -9.07 -2.78 9.09
N ASP A 68 -8.40 -3.72 9.76
CA ASP A 68 -7.58 -3.54 10.96
C ASP A 68 -6.12 -3.16 10.64
N PHE A 69 -5.89 -2.59 9.45
CA PHE A 69 -4.57 -2.18 8.99
C PHE A 69 -3.94 -1.18 9.93
N ARG A 70 -2.69 -1.45 10.32
CA ARG A 70 -1.89 -0.54 11.14
C ARG A 70 -0.40 -0.78 10.92
N TYR A 71 0.38 0.30 10.99
CA TYR A 71 1.82 0.19 11.12
C TYR A 71 2.19 -0.15 12.57
N VAL A 72 2.92 -1.25 12.76
CA VAL A 72 3.33 -1.77 14.08
C VAL A 72 4.79 -1.45 14.41
N LYS A 73 5.63 -1.21 13.40
CA LYS A 73 7.02 -0.82 13.58
C LYS A 73 7.44 0.13 12.47
N LYS A 74 8.21 1.16 12.82
CA LYS A 74 8.74 2.15 11.88
C LYS A 74 10.23 2.31 12.13
N ILE A 75 11.04 2.12 11.10
CA ILE A 75 12.48 2.35 11.12
C ILE A 75 12.77 3.43 10.09
N PHE A 76 13.50 4.47 10.48
CA PHE A 76 13.94 5.54 9.61
C PHE A 76 15.47 5.60 9.64
N LEU A 77 16.09 5.66 8.47
CA LEU A 77 17.52 5.81 8.30
C LEU A 77 17.79 6.69 7.09
N ASP A 78 18.28 7.91 7.34
CA ASP A 78 18.54 8.93 6.31
C ASP A 78 17.33 9.13 5.37
N LYS A 79 17.45 8.70 4.11
CA LYS A 79 16.43 8.80 3.06
C LYS A 79 15.65 7.50 2.88
N GLN A 80 15.72 6.59 3.83
CA GLN A 80 15.07 5.29 3.79
C GLN A 80 14.11 5.12 4.96
N ALA A 81 13.00 4.44 4.70
CA ALA A 81 12.04 4.03 5.70
C ALA A 81 11.66 2.56 5.51
N VAL A 82 11.52 1.84 6.62
CA VAL A 82 10.92 0.51 6.68
C VAL A 82 9.73 0.57 7.62
N LEU A 83 8.54 0.38 7.07
CA LEU A 83 7.27 0.48 7.79
C LEU A 83 6.63 -0.91 7.83
N GLU A 84 6.73 -1.58 8.97
CA GLU A 84 6.06 -2.86 9.19
C GLU A 84 4.59 -2.64 9.50
N PHE A 85 3.73 -3.36 8.80
CA PHE A 85 2.29 -3.32 8.99
C PHE A 85 1.71 -4.69 9.33
N GLU A 86 0.55 -4.66 9.96
CA GLU A 86 -0.33 -5.80 10.18
C GLU A 86 -1.73 -5.45 9.69
N THR A 87 -2.43 -6.43 9.14
CA THR A 87 -3.85 -6.34 8.76
C THR A 87 -4.46 -7.74 8.67
N THR A 88 -5.76 -7.81 8.46
CA THR A 88 -6.53 -9.02 8.29
C THR A 88 -7.24 -8.96 6.94
N MET A 89 -7.03 -9.99 6.12
CA MET A 89 -7.69 -10.15 4.83
C MET A 89 -8.44 -11.48 4.81
N ASP A 90 -9.73 -11.47 4.51
CA ASP A 90 -10.61 -12.65 4.54
C ASP A 90 -10.52 -13.42 5.88
N GLY A 91 -10.44 -12.70 7.00
CA GLY A 91 -10.29 -13.28 8.35
C GLY A 91 -8.90 -13.88 8.63
N LYS A 92 -7.94 -13.73 7.73
CA LYS A 92 -6.57 -14.23 7.87
C LYS A 92 -5.60 -13.10 8.17
N TYR A 93 -4.73 -13.33 9.14
CA TYR A 93 -3.65 -12.42 9.47
C TYR A 93 -2.65 -12.25 8.32
N VAL A 94 -2.28 -10.99 8.10
CA VAL A 94 -1.29 -10.53 7.14
C VAL A 94 -0.30 -9.61 7.85
N ASN A 95 0.97 -9.78 7.55
CA ASN A 95 2.04 -8.91 7.99
C ASN A 95 2.96 -8.62 6.82
N GLY A 96 3.44 -7.39 6.74
CA GLY A 96 4.29 -6.98 5.65
C GLY A 96 5.12 -5.77 6.01
N VAL A 97 5.98 -5.38 5.07
CA VAL A 97 6.79 -4.18 5.18
C VAL A 97 6.69 -3.37 3.89
N ASP A 98 6.53 -2.07 4.05
CA ASP A 98 6.83 -1.09 3.01
C ASP A 98 8.28 -0.63 3.22
N ILE A 99 9.12 -0.83 2.21
CA ILE A 99 10.51 -0.39 2.18
C ILE A 99 10.60 0.73 1.14
N ILE A 100 10.91 1.94 1.61
CA ILE A 100 10.83 3.17 0.83
C ILE A 100 12.20 3.81 0.80
N SER A 101 12.66 4.23 -0.37
CA SER A 101 13.81 5.11 -0.52
C SER A 101 13.41 6.40 -1.22
N CYS A 102 13.97 7.51 -0.76
CA CYS A 102 13.81 8.83 -1.36
C CYS A 102 15.12 9.31 -1.99
N ASN A 103 14.99 10.11 -3.05
CA ASN A 103 16.11 10.83 -3.68
C ASN A 103 16.47 12.11 -2.90
N ASP A 104 17.41 12.88 -3.41
CA ASP A 104 17.90 14.12 -2.80
C ASP A 104 16.86 15.25 -2.77
N GLU A 105 15.82 15.15 -3.62
CA GLU A 105 14.69 16.08 -3.69
C GLU A 105 13.58 15.72 -2.69
N GLY A 106 13.74 14.62 -1.96
CA GLY A 106 12.74 14.11 -1.01
C GLY A 106 11.61 13.32 -1.67
N LEU A 107 11.72 12.99 -2.95
CA LEU A 107 10.75 12.17 -3.69
C LEU A 107 11.09 10.68 -3.59
N ILE A 108 10.08 9.84 -3.50
CA ILE A 108 10.22 8.38 -3.48
C ILE A 108 10.71 7.90 -4.84
N ASN A 109 11.92 7.33 -4.89
CA ASN A 109 12.51 6.75 -6.10
C ASN A 109 12.56 5.21 -6.06
N GLU A 110 12.39 4.59 -4.89
CA GLU A 110 12.15 3.15 -4.76
C GLU A 110 11.01 2.89 -3.75
N PHE A 111 10.07 2.04 -4.14
CA PHE A 111 9.03 1.53 -3.23
C PHE A 111 8.94 0.01 -3.37
N LYS A 112 9.18 -0.71 -2.28
CA LYS A 112 9.20 -2.18 -2.24
C LYS A 112 8.28 -2.70 -1.16
N VAL A 113 7.42 -3.64 -1.53
CA VAL A 113 6.47 -4.27 -0.60
C VAL A 113 6.80 -5.74 -0.44
N MET A 114 6.86 -6.22 0.79
CA MET A 114 6.95 -7.65 1.10
C MET A 114 5.82 -8.06 2.03
N VAL A 115 5.26 -9.25 1.83
CA VAL A 115 4.11 -9.74 2.60
C VAL A 115 4.31 -11.19 3.00
N ARG A 116 3.82 -11.52 4.19
CA ARG A 116 3.70 -12.86 4.76
C ARG A 116 2.35 -13.04 5.47
N PRO A 117 1.90 -14.28 5.69
CA PRO A 117 2.42 -15.54 5.17
C PRO A 117 2.07 -15.77 3.68
N LEU A 118 2.53 -16.87 3.07
CA LEU A 118 2.32 -17.20 1.64
C LEU A 118 0.85 -17.09 1.20
N GLN A 119 -0.10 -17.49 2.05
CA GLN A 119 -1.52 -17.35 1.75
C GLN A 119 -1.96 -15.91 1.47
N ALA A 120 -1.33 -14.91 2.13
CA ALA A 120 -1.63 -13.50 1.90
C ALA A 120 -1.11 -13.05 0.52
N VAL A 121 0.06 -13.56 0.12
CA VAL A 121 0.62 -13.35 -1.23
C VAL A 121 -0.32 -13.91 -2.30
N HIS A 122 -0.90 -15.10 -2.08
CA HIS A 122 -1.88 -15.67 -3.01
C HIS A 122 -3.15 -14.82 -3.14
N THR A 123 -3.69 -14.31 -2.02
CA THR A 123 -4.86 -13.42 -2.04
C THR A 123 -4.56 -12.13 -2.81
N LEU A 124 -3.39 -11.51 -2.56
CA LEU A 124 -2.94 -10.33 -3.29
C LEU A 124 -2.80 -10.60 -4.79
N HIS A 125 -2.20 -11.72 -5.17
CA HIS A 125 -2.06 -12.10 -6.58
C HIS A 125 -3.41 -12.23 -7.29
N ALA A 126 -4.40 -12.86 -6.65
CA ALA A 126 -5.74 -13.00 -7.23
C ALA A 126 -6.42 -11.63 -7.47
N GLN A 127 -6.34 -10.72 -6.50
CA GLN A 127 -6.94 -9.39 -6.59
C GLN A 127 -6.21 -8.49 -7.59
N MET A 128 -4.86 -8.48 -7.56
CA MET A 128 -4.05 -7.75 -8.52
C MET A 128 -4.25 -8.26 -9.95
N GLY A 129 -4.35 -9.57 -10.15
CA GLY A 129 -4.64 -10.17 -11.45
C GLY A 129 -6.00 -9.75 -12.01
N ALA A 130 -7.02 -9.61 -11.16
CA ALA A 130 -8.32 -9.09 -11.57
C ALA A 130 -8.26 -7.61 -11.97
N MET A 131 -7.51 -6.80 -11.22
CA MET A 131 -7.33 -5.37 -11.52
C MET A 131 -6.54 -5.14 -12.80
N LEU A 132 -5.44 -5.87 -13.03
CA LEU A 132 -4.64 -5.74 -14.25
C LEU A 132 -5.45 -6.11 -15.51
N LYS A 133 -6.25 -7.19 -15.46
CA LYS A 133 -7.16 -7.55 -16.55
C LYS A 133 -8.20 -6.47 -16.87
N GLN A 134 -8.67 -5.74 -15.85
CA GLN A 134 -9.59 -4.62 -16.07
C GLN A 134 -8.94 -3.42 -16.77
N LEU A 135 -7.62 -3.28 -16.68
CA LEU A 135 -6.86 -2.23 -17.35
C LEU A 135 -6.52 -2.63 -18.79
N GLU A 136 -6.17 -3.90 -19.03
CA GLU A 136 -5.98 -4.45 -20.37
C GLU A 136 -7.26 -4.33 -21.22
N ASN A 137 -8.44 -4.50 -20.62
CA ASN A 137 -9.73 -4.35 -21.29
C ASN A 137 -10.20 -2.89 -21.49
N LYS A 138 -9.44 -1.91 -20.97
CA LYS A 138 -9.77 -0.47 -21.06
C LYS A 138 -8.77 0.34 -21.90
N GLY A 139 -7.74 -0.30 -22.46
CA GLY A 139 -6.85 0.26 -23.48
C GLY A 139 -7.32 -0.09 -24.88
#